data_AF-A0A519JRZ3-F1
#
_entry.id   AF-A0A519JRZ3-F1
#
_cell.length_a   1.000
_cell.length_b   1.000
_cell.length_c   1.000
_cell.angle_alpha   90.00
_cell.angle_beta   90.00
_cell.angle_gamma   90.00
#
_symmetry.space_group_name_H-M   'P 1'
#
loop_
_entity.id
_entity.type
_entity.pdbx_description
1 polymer ?
#
loop_
_entity_poly.entity_id
_entity_poly.type
_entity_poly.pdbx_seq_one_letter_code
_entity_poly.pdbx_strand_id
1 'polypeptide(L)'
;EADKRAFVALMTHLRRIDGDRHTVIMVQPENEVGTYGSVRDYGPEAQALFDGPVPQALLTRLGKAPGTWADVFGTDADEFFHAWAIGSYVGEIAAAGKAVYPLPMYVNAALRNPIEHQAANSYASGGPTWNVIEVWQAAAPAIDFLSPDIYDRPSRTYEAHLDRYGRADNALFVAETGNDVQYPRFLFSVLGRGGLGYSPFGIDYTGYANYPLGAQEVTEETLTPLRDVYRIIAPWQRVWARLSFEGKVHGVSEPDDRSSQTVDLGEWTATVGYRRWQFGQPDWTWLGPLADVPGTEKPNGGAVFAEIAPGEFIVAGYRARVDFNAKPSTDGKRRTVLRIEEGHFDDRQNWVFERIWNGDQTDYGVNFTDRPRLLRVITATY
;
A
#
# COMPACT_ATOMS: atom_id res chain seq x y z
N GLU A 1 31.98 -0.89 -5.43
CA GLU A 1 33.01 -1.44 -4.52
C GLU A 1 33.07 -0.80 -3.12
N ALA A 2 33.28 0.51 -2.96
CA ALA A 2 33.41 1.11 -1.63
C ALA A 2 32.13 0.92 -0.78
N ASP A 3 30.99 1.23 -1.37
CA ASP A 3 29.66 1.07 -0.80
C ASP A 3 29.36 -0.39 -0.41
N LYS A 4 29.44 -1.30 -1.39
CA LYS A 4 29.34 -2.76 -1.20
C LYS A 4 30.13 -3.27 0.01
N ARG A 5 31.39 -2.82 0.21
CA ARG A 5 32.19 -3.21 1.38
C ARG A 5 31.60 -2.68 2.70
N ALA A 6 31.14 -1.44 2.73
CA ALA A 6 30.50 -0.86 3.90
C ALA A 6 29.16 -1.57 4.20
N PHE A 7 28.34 -1.82 3.19
CA PHE A 7 27.08 -2.54 3.35
C PHE A 7 27.29 -3.97 3.84
N VAL A 8 28.27 -4.71 3.30
CA VAL A 8 28.67 -6.03 3.80
C VAL A 8 29.11 -5.98 5.26
N ALA A 9 29.85 -4.94 5.67
CA ALA A 9 30.25 -4.76 7.07
C ALA A 9 29.03 -4.50 7.98
N LEU A 10 28.05 -3.71 7.53
CA LEU A 10 26.77 -3.52 8.22
C LEU A 10 26.02 -4.84 8.40
N MET A 11 25.82 -5.61 7.31
CA MET A 11 25.11 -6.89 7.37
C MET A 11 25.83 -7.93 8.25
N THR A 12 27.17 -7.92 8.24
CA THR A 12 28.00 -8.74 9.15
C THR A 12 27.75 -8.36 10.61
N HIS A 13 27.68 -7.06 10.91
CA HIS A 13 27.40 -6.58 12.25
C HIS A 13 26.00 -6.97 12.70
N LEU A 14 24.98 -6.75 11.87
CA LEU A 14 23.59 -7.11 12.16
C LEU A 14 23.44 -8.59 12.47
N ARG A 15 24.00 -9.47 11.63
CA ARG A 15 23.98 -10.92 11.88
C ARG A 15 24.57 -11.29 13.24
N ARG A 16 25.66 -10.64 13.65
CA ARG A 16 26.33 -10.91 14.91
C ARG A 16 25.50 -10.51 16.13
N ILE A 17 24.74 -9.41 16.04
CA ILE A 17 24.01 -8.86 17.20
C ILE A 17 22.53 -9.21 17.24
N ASP A 18 21.94 -9.59 16.09
CA ASP A 18 20.50 -9.75 15.91
C ASP A 18 20.12 -11.04 15.15
N GLY A 19 21.09 -11.85 14.74
CA GLY A 19 20.87 -13.05 13.92
C GLY A 19 19.98 -14.13 14.53
N ASP A 20 19.81 -14.14 15.85
CA ASP A 20 18.94 -15.08 16.56
C ASP A 20 17.56 -14.49 16.89
N ARG A 21 17.39 -13.16 16.79
CA ARG A 21 16.17 -12.44 17.22
C ARG A 21 15.39 -11.84 16.06
N HIS A 22 16.08 -11.42 15.00
CA HIS A 22 15.49 -10.74 13.85
C HIS A 22 14.66 -9.51 14.25
N THR A 23 15.20 -8.67 15.11
CA THR A 23 14.62 -7.35 15.43
C THR A 23 14.58 -6.49 14.16
N VAL A 24 15.63 -6.53 13.35
CA VAL A 24 15.62 -6.00 11.98
C VAL A 24 15.00 -7.05 11.07
N ILE A 25 13.81 -6.76 10.55
CA ILE A 25 13.05 -7.68 9.70
C ILE A 25 13.32 -7.48 8.21
N MET A 26 13.78 -6.30 7.80
CA MET A 26 14.02 -5.90 6.40
C MET A 26 15.08 -4.81 6.35
N VAL A 27 15.77 -4.65 5.21
CA VAL A 27 16.73 -3.58 4.97
C VAL A 27 16.44 -2.90 3.64
N GLN A 28 16.57 -1.58 3.56
CA GLN A 28 16.50 -0.83 2.30
C GLN A 28 17.93 -0.45 1.87
N PRO A 29 18.50 -1.07 0.83
CA PRO A 29 19.73 -0.58 0.22
C PRO A 29 19.45 0.71 -0.54
N GLU A 30 20.24 1.74 -0.26
CA GLU A 30 20.06 3.11 -0.76
C GLU A 30 18.73 3.78 -0.36
N ASN A 31 18.49 4.99 -0.87
CA ASN A 31 17.23 5.72 -0.71
C ASN A 31 16.94 6.57 -1.94
N GLU A 32 15.77 6.39 -2.56
CA GLU A 32 15.27 7.20 -3.68
C GLU A 32 16.33 7.43 -4.78
N VAL A 33 16.95 6.34 -5.24
CA VAL A 33 17.98 6.40 -6.27
C VAL A 33 17.45 6.98 -7.58
N GLY A 34 18.36 7.59 -8.35
CA GLY A 34 18.05 8.17 -9.66
C GLY A 34 18.79 9.48 -9.86
N THR A 35 18.42 10.21 -10.91
CA THR A 35 19.06 11.49 -11.25
C THR A 35 18.02 12.49 -11.73
N TYR A 36 17.99 13.68 -11.12
CA TYR A 36 17.19 14.80 -11.57
C TYR A 36 17.98 15.65 -12.59
N GLY A 37 17.29 16.16 -13.61
CA GLY A 37 17.88 17.07 -14.59
C GLY A 37 18.71 16.42 -15.69
N SER A 38 19.02 15.12 -15.59
CA SER A 38 19.60 14.30 -16.67
C SER A 38 18.95 12.93 -16.69
N VAL A 39 18.70 12.37 -17.88
CA VAL A 39 18.07 11.05 -18.03
C VAL A 39 19.05 9.93 -17.68
N ARG A 40 20.34 10.11 -18.00
CA ARG A 40 21.44 9.20 -17.69
C ARG A 40 22.76 9.93 -17.55
N ASP A 41 23.83 9.18 -17.32
CA ASP A 41 25.19 9.67 -17.56
C ASP A 41 25.51 9.70 -19.06
N TYR A 42 26.01 10.83 -19.54
CA TYR A 42 26.44 11.07 -20.93
C TYR A 42 27.97 11.22 -21.05
N GLY A 43 28.72 10.89 -19.98
CA GLY A 43 30.17 10.83 -19.99
C GLY A 43 30.70 9.76 -20.96
N PRO A 44 31.98 9.83 -21.38
CA PRO A 44 32.55 8.95 -22.40
C PRO A 44 32.45 7.45 -22.06
N GLU A 45 32.63 7.08 -20.78
CA GLU A 45 32.54 5.68 -20.34
C GLU A 45 31.10 5.16 -20.41
N ALA A 46 30.13 5.95 -19.94
CA ALA A 46 28.71 5.60 -20.03
C ALA A 46 28.23 5.54 -21.49
N GLN A 47 28.69 6.47 -22.33
CA GLN A 47 28.35 6.45 -23.76
C GLN A 47 28.88 5.21 -24.47
N ALA A 48 30.12 4.78 -24.17
CA ALA A 48 30.67 3.56 -24.73
C ALA A 48 29.86 2.30 -24.36
N LEU A 49 29.32 2.25 -23.13
CA LEU A 49 28.43 1.17 -22.69
C LEU A 49 27.04 1.27 -23.35
N PHE A 50 26.52 2.48 -23.52
CA PHE A 50 25.24 2.76 -24.17
C PHE A 50 25.24 2.39 -25.66
N ASP A 51 26.34 2.66 -26.37
CA ASP A 51 26.52 2.27 -27.77
C ASP A 51 26.73 0.75 -27.93
N GLY A 52 26.95 0.06 -26.81
CA GLY A 52 27.12 -1.39 -26.74
C GLY A 52 25.81 -2.18 -26.72
N PRO A 53 25.91 -3.52 -26.67
CA PRO A 53 24.75 -4.40 -26.66
C PRO A 53 23.99 -4.34 -25.32
N VAL A 54 22.67 -4.46 -25.38
CA VAL A 54 21.82 -4.64 -24.21
C VAL A 54 22.15 -5.97 -23.52
N PRO A 55 22.28 -6.01 -22.17
CA PRO A 55 22.53 -7.25 -21.44
C PRO A 55 21.48 -8.32 -21.66
N GLN A 56 21.92 -9.57 -21.84
CA GLN A 56 21.06 -10.70 -22.19
C GLN A 56 19.94 -10.95 -21.16
N ALA A 57 20.20 -10.71 -19.87
CA ALA A 57 19.18 -10.87 -18.83
C ALA A 57 17.98 -9.93 -19.04
N LEU A 58 18.23 -8.67 -19.42
CA LEU A 58 17.17 -7.70 -19.72
C LEU A 58 16.40 -8.09 -20.99
N LEU A 59 17.12 -8.51 -22.04
CA LEU A 59 16.51 -8.99 -23.27
C LEU A 59 15.60 -10.19 -23.04
N THR A 60 16.04 -11.15 -22.21
CA THR A 60 15.24 -12.33 -21.85
C THR A 60 14.00 -11.95 -21.04
N ARG A 61 14.13 -11.05 -20.05
CA ARG A 61 12.98 -10.56 -19.25
C ARG A 61 11.93 -9.91 -20.14
N LEU A 62 12.35 -9.05 -21.08
CA LEU A 62 11.46 -8.26 -21.93
C LEU A 62 11.07 -8.94 -23.25
N GLY A 63 11.56 -10.15 -23.52
CA GLY A 63 11.29 -10.88 -24.78
C GLY A 63 11.80 -10.15 -26.03
N LYS A 64 12.96 -9.47 -25.94
CA LYS A 64 13.55 -8.67 -27.03
C LYS A 64 14.70 -9.41 -27.72
N ALA A 65 14.88 -9.14 -29.01
CA ALA A 65 16.04 -9.64 -29.76
C ALA A 65 17.32 -8.85 -29.39
N PRO A 66 18.52 -9.47 -29.49
CA PRO A 66 19.78 -8.77 -29.26
C PRO A 66 19.99 -7.55 -30.16
N GLY A 67 20.57 -6.49 -29.59
CA GLY A 67 20.89 -5.23 -30.28
C GLY A 67 21.51 -4.21 -29.32
N THR A 68 21.86 -3.03 -29.82
CA THR A 68 22.33 -1.91 -28.98
C THR A 68 21.17 -1.31 -28.16
N TRP A 69 21.48 -0.50 -27.15
CA TRP A 69 20.42 0.17 -26.36
C TRP A 69 19.50 1.02 -27.25
N ALA A 70 20.08 1.80 -28.16
CA ALA A 70 19.32 2.61 -29.11
C ALA A 70 18.45 1.77 -30.05
N ASP A 71 18.97 0.66 -30.59
CA ASP A 71 18.22 -0.20 -31.51
C ASP A 71 17.07 -0.94 -30.82
N VAL A 72 17.27 -1.39 -29.58
CA VAL A 72 16.30 -2.23 -28.86
C VAL A 72 15.19 -1.40 -28.22
N PHE A 73 15.52 -0.23 -27.68
CA PHE A 73 14.61 0.56 -26.84
C PHE A 73 14.24 1.93 -27.44
N GLY A 74 14.90 2.39 -28.50
CA GLY A 74 14.54 3.64 -29.18
C GLY A 74 14.50 4.82 -28.22
N THR A 75 13.33 5.45 -28.09
CA THR A 75 13.12 6.62 -27.23
C THR A 75 13.28 6.33 -25.74
N ASP A 76 13.11 5.09 -25.31
CA ASP A 76 13.24 4.68 -23.90
C ASP A 76 14.68 4.30 -23.54
N ALA A 77 15.58 4.25 -24.54
CA ALA A 77 16.93 3.72 -24.38
C ALA A 77 17.74 4.42 -23.28
N ASP A 78 17.70 5.75 -23.24
CA ASP A 78 18.46 6.52 -22.24
C ASP A 78 18.00 6.21 -20.80
N GLU A 79 16.68 6.17 -20.57
CA GLU A 79 16.12 5.91 -19.24
C GLU A 79 16.33 4.45 -18.83
N PHE A 80 16.11 3.50 -19.74
CA PHE A 80 16.29 2.07 -19.47
C PHE A 80 17.76 1.74 -19.22
N PHE A 81 18.69 2.40 -19.92
CA PHE A 81 20.11 2.27 -19.66
C PHE A 81 20.47 2.72 -18.24
N HIS A 82 19.95 3.88 -17.81
CA HIS A 82 20.22 4.40 -16.46
C HIS A 82 19.60 3.52 -15.37
N ALA A 83 18.35 3.11 -15.57
CA ALA A 83 17.66 2.19 -14.65
C ALA A 83 18.38 0.85 -14.53
N TRP A 84 18.89 0.31 -15.65
CA TRP A 84 19.71 -0.89 -15.63
C TRP A 84 21.02 -0.70 -14.87
N ALA A 85 21.72 0.41 -15.11
CA ALA A 85 23.01 0.68 -14.46
C ALA A 85 22.85 0.83 -12.95
N ILE A 86 21.88 1.64 -12.50
CA ILE A 86 21.58 1.83 -11.08
C ILE A 86 21.06 0.52 -10.46
N GLY A 87 20.12 -0.15 -11.12
CA GLY A 87 19.58 -1.43 -10.66
C GLY A 87 20.67 -2.48 -10.49
N SER A 88 21.60 -2.59 -11.43
CA SER A 88 22.73 -3.53 -11.34
C SER A 88 23.66 -3.17 -10.17
N TYR A 89 23.95 -1.89 -9.97
CA TYR A 89 24.76 -1.41 -8.85
C TYR A 89 24.15 -1.79 -7.49
N VAL A 90 22.87 -1.47 -7.30
CA VAL A 90 22.14 -1.77 -6.05
C VAL A 90 21.97 -3.29 -5.89
N GLY A 91 21.68 -4.01 -6.98
CA GLY A 91 21.57 -5.46 -7.01
C GLY A 91 22.84 -6.18 -6.57
N GLU A 92 24.01 -5.69 -6.99
CA GLU A 92 25.30 -6.23 -6.54
C GLU A 92 25.54 -5.99 -5.03
N ILE A 93 25.15 -4.83 -4.51
CA ILE A 93 25.24 -4.51 -3.08
C ILE A 93 24.33 -5.43 -2.26
N ALA A 94 23.07 -5.56 -2.69
CA ALA A 94 22.08 -6.42 -2.06
C ALA A 94 22.52 -7.89 -2.06
N ALA A 95 23.00 -8.39 -3.20
CA ALA A 95 23.51 -9.77 -3.32
C ALA A 95 24.68 -10.02 -2.36
N ALA A 96 25.63 -9.09 -2.27
CA ALA A 96 26.75 -9.19 -1.34
C ALA A 96 26.31 -9.15 0.13
N GLY A 97 25.34 -8.30 0.47
CA GLY A 97 24.76 -8.24 1.82
C GLY A 97 24.01 -9.53 2.19
N LYS A 98 23.16 -10.04 1.29
CA LYS A 98 22.41 -11.29 1.50
C LYS A 98 23.31 -12.52 1.63
N ALA A 99 24.45 -12.55 0.96
CA ALA A 99 25.45 -13.61 1.12
C ALA A 99 25.99 -13.69 2.56
N VAL A 100 25.97 -12.58 3.30
CA VAL A 100 26.34 -12.55 4.73
C VAL A 100 25.14 -12.81 5.62
N TYR A 101 24.03 -12.10 5.40
CA TYR A 101 22.82 -12.20 6.21
C TYR A 101 21.57 -11.97 5.34
N PRO A 102 20.83 -13.04 4.98
CA PRO A 102 19.81 -12.99 3.95
C PRO A 102 18.46 -12.43 4.45
N LEU A 103 18.47 -11.22 5.01
CA LEU A 103 17.23 -10.47 5.29
C LEU A 103 16.53 -10.09 3.98
N PRO A 104 15.19 -9.94 3.99
CA PRO A 104 14.50 -9.27 2.91
C PRO A 104 15.06 -7.86 2.65
N MET A 105 15.22 -7.50 1.39
CA MET A 105 15.73 -6.23 0.92
C MET A 105 14.80 -5.66 -0.16
N TYR A 106 14.54 -4.36 -0.07
CA TYR A 106 13.69 -3.64 -1.03
C TYR A 106 14.32 -2.31 -1.41
N VAL A 107 13.90 -1.73 -2.53
CA VAL A 107 14.33 -0.38 -2.95
C VAL A 107 13.09 0.49 -3.06
N ASN A 108 13.17 1.71 -2.53
CA ASN A 108 12.11 2.71 -2.63
C ASN A 108 12.25 3.59 -3.87
N ALA A 109 11.13 4.14 -4.33
CA ALA A 109 11.04 4.90 -5.57
C ALA A 109 10.58 6.34 -5.32
N ALA A 110 11.43 7.31 -5.65
CA ALA A 110 11.00 8.67 -5.92
C ALA A 110 10.11 8.66 -7.18
N LEU A 111 8.83 8.94 -6.98
CA LEU A 111 7.81 8.62 -7.98
C LEU A 111 7.76 9.61 -9.15
N ARG A 112 7.44 9.09 -10.33
CA ARG A 112 6.90 9.84 -11.47
C ARG A 112 5.37 9.77 -11.47
N ASN A 113 4.69 10.70 -12.14
CA ASN A 113 3.23 10.66 -12.29
C ASN A 113 2.75 9.29 -12.82
N PRO A 114 1.74 8.65 -12.19
CA PRO A 114 1.26 7.31 -12.55
C PRO A 114 0.22 7.30 -13.69
N ILE A 115 -0.34 8.47 -14.01
CA ILE A 115 -1.47 8.66 -14.94
C ILE A 115 -1.01 9.41 -16.19
N GLU A 116 -0.42 10.58 -16.01
CA GLU A 116 -0.01 11.48 -17.08
C GLU A 116 1.44 11.23 -17.49
N HIS A 117 1.74 11.53 -18.76
CA HIS A 117 3.11 11.46 -19.23
C HIS A 117 3.98 12.51 -18.51
N GLN A 118 5.16 12.09 -18.09
CA GLN A 118 6.17 12.92 -17.46
C GLN A 118 7.52 12.59 -18.10
N ALA A 119 8.28 13.62 -18.49
CA ALA A 119 9.58 13.41 -19.15
C ALA A 119 10.63 12.92 -18.14
N ALA A 120 11.49 11.98 -18.54
CA ALA A 120 12.47 11.35 -17.66
C ALA A 120 13.42 12.31 -16.95
N ASN A 121 13.76 13.44 -17.60
CA ASN A 121 14.62 14.47 -17.00
C ASN A 121 13.95 15.28 -15.88
N SER A 122 12.63 15.14 -15.66
CA SER A 122 11.84 15.92 -14.69
C SER A 122 11.49 15.16 -13.41
N TYR A 123 11.93 13.91 -13.27
CA TYR A 123 11.89 13.12 -12.04
C TYR A 123 13.24 12.43 -11.81
N ALA A 124 13.35 11.58 -10.78
CA ALA A 124 14.54 10.80 -10.49
C ALA A 124 14.73 9.69 -11.55
N SER A 125 15.24 10.05 -12.74
CA SER A 125 15.49 9.11 -13.82
C SER A 125 16.40 7.98 -13.36
N GLY A 126 16.09 6.74 -13.77
CA GLY A 126 16.83 5.54 -13.36
C GLY A 126 16.41 4.96 -12.01
N GLY A 127 15.66 5.69 -11.18
CA GLY A 127 14.98 5.11 -10.02
C GLY A 127 13.97 4.02 -10.40
N PRO A 128 13.47 3.21 -9.44
CA PRO A 128 12.53 2.13 -9.71
C PRO A 128 11.09 2.63 -9.98
N THR A 129 10.94 3.61 -10.87
CA THR A 129 9.64 4.13 -11.32
C THR A 129 8.84 3.06 -12.07
N TRP A 130 7.51 3.23 -12.12
CA TRP A 130 6.60 2.20 -12.62
C TRP A 130 6.88 1.70 -14.04
N ASN A 131 7.45 2.55 -14.91
CA ASN A 131 7.75 2.20 -16.31
C ASN A 131 9.03 1.38 -16.47
N VAL A 132 9.88 1.30 -15.44
CA VAL A 132 11.15 0.55 -15.46
C VAL A 132 11.21 -0.58 -14.43
N ILE A 133 10.07 -0.96 -13.81
CA ILE A 133 9.99 -2.09 -12.87
C ILE A 133 10.62 -3.37 -13.46
N GLU A 134 10.30 -3.68 -14.72
CA GLU A 134 10.84 -4.87 -15.40
C GLU A 134 12.36 -4.79 -15.60
N VAL A 135 12.89 -3.58 -15.84
CA VAL A 135 14.34 -3.34 -15.97
C VAL A 135 15.01 -3.60 -14.63
N TRP A 136 14.44 -3.05 -13.55
CA TRP A 136 14.92 -3.22 -12.19
C TRP A 136 14.88 -4.68 -11.72
N GLN A 137 13.79 -5.39 -11.96
CA GLN A 137 13.66 -6.82 -11.62
C GLN A 137 14.68 -7.70 -12.37
N ALA A 138 15.04 -7.33 -13.60
CA ALA A 138 16.09 -8.02 -14.35
C ALA A 138 17.50 -7.66 -13.87
N ALA A 139 17.75 -6.39 -13.52
CA ALA A 139 19.05 -5.89 -13.10
C ALA A 139 19.41 -6.28 -11.66
N ALA A 140 18.41 -6.39 -10.78
CA ALA A 140 18.59 -6.55 -9.34
C ALA A 140 17.81 -7.77 -8.78
N PRO A 141 18.08 -9.01 -9.22
CA PRO A 141 17.34 -10.19 -8.78
C PRO A 141 17.51 -10.52 -7.27
N ALA A 142 18.48 -9.88 -6.60
CA ALA A 142 18.66 -9.97 -5.15
C ALA A 142 17.81 -8.97 -4.35
N ILE A 143 17.07 -8.06 -5.01
CA ILE A 143 16.06 -7.21 -4.38
C ILE A 143 14.73 -7.94 -4.44
N ASP A 144 14.03 -8.07 -3.30
CA ASP A 144 12.82 -8.89 -3.19
C ASP A 144 11.58 -8.18 -3.75
N PHE A 145 11.52 -6.85 -3.67
CA PHE A 145 10.47 -6.04 -4.30
C PHE A 145 10.86 -4.55 -4.38
N LEU A 146 10.12 -3.79 -5.17
CA LEU A 146 10.23 -2.34 -5.35
C LEU A 146 9.04 -1.66 -4.68
N SER A 147 9.32 -0.60 -3.92
CA SER A 147 8.35 0.09 -3.07
C SER A 147 8.10 1.52 -3.55
N PRO A 148 6.84 1.98 -3.65
CA PRO A 148 6.55 3.39 -3.91
C PRO A 148 6.63 4.27 -2.65
N ASP A 149 7.13 5.49 -2.82
CA ASP A 149 7.08 6.56 -1.81
C ASP A 149 6.03 7.60 -2.20
N ILE A 150 4.84 7.50 -1.61
CA ILE A 150 3.65 8.18 -2.14
C ILE A 150 3.33 9.45 -1.34
N TYR A 151 3.74 10.59 -1.88
CA TYR A 151 3.45 11.91 -1.33
C TYR A 151 2.32 12.66 -2.04
N ASP A 152 1.67 12.07 -3.04
CA ASP A 152 0.49 12.65 -3.67
C ASP A 152 -0.72 12.67 -2.73
N ARG A 153 -1.37 13.82 -2.57
CA ARG A 153 -2.61 13.94 -1.77
C ARG A 153 -3.87 13.46 -2.50
N PRO A 154 -4.03 13.72 -3.81
CA PRO A 154 -5.23 13.31 -4.53
C PRO A 154 -5.36 11.79 -4.56
N SER A 155 -6.49 11.29 -4.07
CA SER A 155 -6.86 9.86 -4.04
C SER A 155 -6.69 9.17 -5.38
N ARG A 156 -7.12 9.79 -6.49
CA ARG A 156 -6.97 9.20 -7.83
C ARG A 156 -5.50 8.91 -8.17
N THR A 157 -4.59 9.82 -7.85
CA THR A 157 -3.15 9.66 -8.11
C THR A 157 -2.55 8.63 -7.15
N TYR A 158 -2.93 8.68 -5.88
CA TYR A 158 -2.48 7.73 -4.86
C TYR A 158 -2.86 6.29 -5.23
N GLU A 159 -4.13 6.04 -5.54
CA GLU A 159 -4.63 4.72 -5.93
C GLU A 159 -3.95 4.23 -7.23
N ALA A 160 -3.70 5.12 -8.19
CA ALA A 160 -2.97 4.77 -9.40
C ALA A 160 -1.53 4.33 -9.12
N HIS A 161 -0.85 4.88 -8.11
CA HIS A 161 0.44 4.35 -7.67
C HIS A 161 0.31 2.94 -7.10
N LEU A 162 -0.69 2.70 -6.24
CA LEU A 162 -0.92 1.37 -5.67
C LEU A 162 -1.14 0.33 -6.78
N ASP A 163 -1.90 0.67 -7.82
CA ASP A 163 -2.18 -0.23 -8.95
C ASP A 163 -0.94 -0.48 -9.84
N ARG A 164 0.02 0.47 -9.89
CA ARG A 164 1.27 0.29 -10.66
C ARG A 164 2.27 -0.63 -9.96
N TYR A 165 2.37 -0.55 -8.64
CA TYR A 165 3.35 -1.30 -7.84
C TYR A 165 2.81 -2.59 -7.25
N GLY A 166 1.49 -2.69 -7.02
CA GLY A 166 0.84 -3.93 -6.61
C GLY A 166 0.73 -4.89 -7.79
N ARG A 167 1.68 -5.83 -7.89
CA ARG A 167 1.76 -6.80 -8.99
C ARG A 167 1.92 -8.22 -8.45
N ALA A 168 1.58 -9.21 -9.28
CA ALA A 168 1.82 -10.61 -8.92
C ALA A 168 3.31 -10.94 -8.69
N ASP A 169 4.21 -10.18 -9.31
CA ASP A 169 5.67 -10.33 -9.20
C ASP A 169 6.36 -9.19 -8.41
N ASN A 170 5.58 -8.32 -7.76
CA ASN A 170 6.10 -7.24 -6.92
C ASN A 170 5.18 -7.01 -5.72
N ALA A 171 5.64 -7.38 -4.53
CA ALA A 171 4.87 -7.18 -3.32
C ALA A 171 4.64 -5.68 -3.06
N LEU A 172 3.41 -5.31 -2.70
CA LEU A 172 3.07 -3.93 -2.37
C LEU A 172 3.51 -3.61 -0.94
N PHE A 173 4.43 -2.70 -0.77
CA PHE A 173 4.78 -2.07 0.50
C PHE A 173 4.85 -0.58 0.24
N VAL A 174 4.13 0.25 0.99
CA VAL A 174 4.28 1.72 0.89
C VAL A 174 5.32 2.13 1.93
N ALA A 175 6.59 2.18 1.51
CA ALA A 175 7.73 2.47 2.40
C ALA A 175 7.71 3.90 2.93
N GLU A 176 7.27 4.85 2.11
CA GLU A 176 7.01 6.21 2.55
C GLU A 176 5.67 6.72 2.06
N THR A 177 5.05 7.56 2.88
CA THR A 177 3.91 8.38 2.49
C THR A 177 3.80 9.58 3.41
N GLY A 178 3.05 10.61 3.02
CA GLY A 178 2.88 11.80 3.85
C GLY A 178 2.22 11.48 5.21
N ASN A 179 2.42 12.37 6.18
CA ASN A 179 1.89 12.23 7.54
C ASN A 179 0.75 13.21 7.87
N ASP A 180 0.26 13.99 6.89
CA ASP A 180 -0.90 14.88 7.08
C ASP A 180 -2.20 14.07 7.22
N VAL A 181 -3.24 14.69 7.79
CA VAL A 181 -4.55 14.10 8.16
C VAL A 181 -5.24 13.26 7.09
N GLN A 182 -4.93 13.50 5.82
CA GLN A 182 -5.49 12.77 4.68
C GLN A 182 -4.84 11.40 4.47
N TYR A 183 -3.53 11.27 4.64
CA TYR A 183 -2.82 10.04 4.26
C TYR A 183 -3.25 8.79 5.03
N PRO A 184 -3.50 8.82 6.35
CA PRO A 184 -3.82 7.62 7.13
C PRO A 184 -4.92 6.73 6.57
N ARG A 185 -5.90 7.29 5.84
CA ARG A 185 -6.96 6.48 5.20
C ARG A 185 -6.41 5.50 4.17
N PHE A 186 -5.35 5.82 3.45
CA PHE A 186 -4.81 4.97 2.39
C PHE A 186 -4.27 3.63 2.89
N LEU A 187 -4.07 3.47 4.21
CA LEU A 187 -3.85 2.16 4.84
C LEU A 187 -4.92 1.14 4.40
N PHE A 188 -6.20 1.53 4.36
CA PHE A 188 -7.28 0.62 3.99
C PHE A 188 -7.15 0.13 2.54
N SER A 189 -6.77 1.02 1.62
CA SER A 189 -6.51 0.69 0.21
C SER A 189 -5.28 -0.19 0.00
N VAL A 190 -4.22 0.04 0.79
CA VAL A 190 -2.99 -0.76 0.73
C VAL A 190 -3.23 -2.17 1.27
N LEU A 191 -3.85 -2.26 2.45
CA LEU A 191 -4.21 -3.55 3.04
C LEU A 191 -5.20 -4.31 2.15
N GLY A 192 -6.18 -3.62 1.57
CA GLY A 192 -7.16 -4.21 0.67
C GLY A 192 -6.59 -4.83 -0.61
N ARG A 193 -5.37 -4.43 -1.00
CA ARG A 193 -4.60 -5.01 -2.12
C ARG A 193 -3.61 -6.08 -1.69
N GLY A 194 -3.67 -6.50 -0.43
CA GLY A 194 -2.75 -7.46 0.16
C GLY A 194 -1.36 -6.90 0.46
N GLY A 195 -1.25 -5.57 0.63
CA GLY A 195 0.02 -4.91 0.92
C GLY A 195 0.66 -5.39 2.23
N LEU A 196 2.00 -5.53 2.20
CA LEU A 196 2.82 -5.99 3.32
C LEU A 196 2.94 -4.95 4.44
N GLY A 197 2.78 -3.67 4.12
CA GLY A 197 2.93 -2.59 5.08
C GLY A 197 2.71 -1.20 4.50
N TYR A 198 2.64 -0.23 5.40
CA TYR A 198 2.31 1.17 5.14
C TYR A 198 3.03 2.02 6.18
N SER A 199 3.94 2.90 5.75
CA SER A 199 4.87 3.60 6.64
C SER A 199 4.86 5.11 6.37
N PRO A 200 4.10 5.91 7.14
CA PRO A 200 4.15 7.37 7.07
C PRO A 200 5.50 7.92 7.51
N PHE A 201 6.00 8.91 6.75
CA PHE A 201 7.29 9.54 6.97
C PHE A 201 7.23 10.64 8.05
N GLY A 202 8.34 10.83 8.78
CA GLY A 202 8.51 11.95 9.71
C GLY A 202 7.67 11.84 10.98
N ILE A 203 7.71 10.68 11.63
CA ILE A 203 6.96 10.40 12.87
C ILE A 203 7.91 10.51 14.07
N ASP A 204 8.34 11.74 14.36
CA ASP A 204 9.15 12.08 15.53
C ASP A 204 8.87 13.52 15.99
N TYR A 205 9.31 13.87 17.20
CA TYR A 205 9.13 15.20 17.80
C TYR A 205 10.42 16.03 17.77
N THR A 206 11.24 15.88 16.72
CA THR A 206 12.48 16.65 16.55
C THR A 206 12.25 18.13 16.21
N GLY A 207 11.03 18.47 15.80
CA GLY A 207 10.65 19.82 15.34
C GLY A 207 10.74 20.00 13.82
N TYR A 208 11.18 18.99 13.08
CA TYR A 208 11.15 19.00 11.61
C TYR A 208 9.76 18.60 11.08
N ALA A 209 9.29 19.29 10.05
CA ALA A 209 8.10 18.94 9.29
C ALA A 209 8.39 19.13 7.79
N ASN A 210 8.08 18.13 6.97
CA ASN A 210 8.40 18.11 5.54
C ASN A 210 7.33 18.76 4.65
N TYR A 211 6.50 19.66 5.20
CA TYR A 211 5.54 20.44 4.40
C TYR A 211 6.26 21.12 3.22
N PRO A 212 5.72 21.08 1.97
CA PRO A 212 4.33 20.78 1.60
C PRO A 212 3.98 19.29 1.43
N LEU A 213 4.93 18.36 1.58
CA LEU A 213 4.68 16.93 1.39
C LEU A 213 3.78 16.36 2.50
N GLY A 214 4.13 16.61 3.77
CA GLY A 214 3.40 16.12 4.94
C GLY A 214 2.60 17.22 5.67
N ALA A 215 2.44 17.03 6.98
CA ALA A 215 1.81 17.97 7.89
C ALA A 215 2.68 19.23 8.06
N GLN A 216 2.06 20.34 8.45
CA GLN A 216 2.78 21.58 8.77
C GLN A 216 3.56 21.48 10.08
N GLU A 217 3.08 20.66 11.01
CA GLU A 217 3.69 20.40 12.31
C GLU A 217 3.46 18.93 12.72
N VAL A 218 4.41 18.36 13.44
CA VAL A 218 4.32 17.00 13.98
C VAL A 218 4.18 17.07 15.49
N THR A 219 2.95 16.84 15.96
CA THR A 219 2.58 16.83 17.38
C THR A 219 1.75 15.58 17.68
N GLU A 220 1.54 15.25 18.95
CA GLU A 220 0.64 14.15 19.32
C GLU A 220 -0.78 14.34 18.75
N GLU A 221 -1.23 15.59 18.67
CA GLU A 221 -2.53 15.94 18.08
C GLU A 221 -2.55 15.68 16.57
N THR A 222 -1.56 16.17 15.81
CA THR A 222 -1.54 15.99 14.35
C THR A 222 -1.35 14.53 13.94
N LEU A 223 -0.74 13.70 14.80
CA LEU A 223 -0.57 12.26 14.60
C LEU A 223 -1.76 11.41 15.06
N THR A 224 -2.78 11.99 15.69
CA THR A 224 -3.97 11.27 16.17
C THR A 224 -4.66 10.43 15.07
N PRO A 225 -4.89 10.95 13.85
CA PRO A 225 -5.51 10.16 12.78
C PRO A 225 -4.70 8.91 12.40
N LEU A 226 -3.36 9.00 12.39
CA LEU A 226 -2.48 7.87 12.12
C LEU A 226 -2.57 6.82 13.25
N ARG A 227 -2.49 7.27 14.50
CA ARG A 227 -2.67 6.40 15.68
C ARG A 227 -3.98 5.63 15.59
N ASP A 228 -5.07 6.32 15.26
CA ASP A 228 -6.41 5.74 15.31
C ASP A 228 -6.63 4.69 14.21
N VAL A 229 -6.13 4.90 12.98
CA VAL A 229 -6.20 3.87 11.94
C VAL A 229 -5.34 2.64 12.27
N TYR A 230 -4.17 2.83 12.90
CA TYR A 230 -3.33 1.69 13.32
C TYR A 230 -3.97 0.88 14.46
N ARG A 231 -4.70 1.55 15.38
CA ARG A 231 -5.45 0.85 16.44
C ARG A 231 -6.55 -0.06 15.90
N ILE A 232 -7.02 0.15 14.67
CA ILE A 232 -8.00 -0.72 14.04
C ILE A 232 -7.38 -2.07 13.67
N ILE A 233 -6.15 -2.08 13.15
CA ILE A 233 -5.51 -3.29 12.58
C ILE A 233 -4.57 -3.98 13.57
N ALA A 234 -3.81 -3.22 14.38
CA ALA A 234 -2.77 -3.75 15.24
C ALA A 234 -3.20 -4.94 16.14
N PRO A 235 -4.40 -4.94 16.76
CA PRO A 235 -4.83 -6.05 17.63
C PRO A 235 -5.01 -7.40 16.93
N TRP A 236 -5.20 -7.40 15.60
CA TRP A 236 -5.50 -8.60 14.82
C TRP A 236 -4.65 -8.71 13.55
N GLN A 237 -3.56 -7.93 13.47
CA GLN A 237 -2.67 -7.84 12.31
C GLN A 237 -2.15 -9.20 11.82
N ARG A 238 -1.98 -10.19 12.72
CA ARG A 238 -1.54 -11.54 12.35
C ARG A 238 -2.63 -12.35 11.65
N VAL A 239 -3.89 -12.19 12.08
CA VAL A 239 -5.05 -12.77 11.41
C VAL A 239 -5.23 -12.13 10.04
N TRP A 240 -5.15 -10.79 9.98
CA TRP A 240 -5.18 -10.05 8.72
C TRP A 240 -4.09 -10.53 7.75
N ALA A 241 -2.82 -10.54 8.18
CA ALA A 241 -1.70 -10.90 7.33
C ALA A 241 -1.84 -12.31 6.73
N ARG A 242 -2.31 -13.29 7.51
CA ARG A 242 -2.60 -14.65 7.01
C ARG A 242 -3.68 -14.63 5.94
N LEU A 243 -4.82 -14.00 6.22
CA LEU A 243 -5.96 -13.96 5.28
C LEU A 243 -5.61 -13.16 4.01
N SER A 244 -4.81 -12.12 4.17
CA SER A 244 -4.25 -11.33 3.08
C SER A 244 -3.39 -12.19 2.15
N PHE A 245 -2.49 -12.99 2.72
CA PHE A 245 -1.68 -13.95 1.97
C PHE A 245 -2.53 -15.03 1.28
N GLU A 246 -3.65 -15.42 1.89
CA GLU A 246 -4.63 -16.35 1.30
C GLU A 246 -5.56 -15.72 0.25
N GLY A 247 -5.45 -14.41 -0.03
CA GLY A 247 -6.28 -13.70 -0.99
C GLY A 247 -7.73 -13.46 -0.55
N LYS A 248 -7.97 -13.42 0.77
CA LYS A 248 -9.32 -13.33 1.38
C LYS A 248 -9.65 -11.96 1.97
N VAL A 249 -8.92 -10.92 1.53
CA VAL A 249 -9.08 -9.57 2.08
C VAL A 249 -9.48 -8.57 1.01
N HIS A 250 -10.22 -7.55 1.43
CA HIS A 250 -10.55 -6.38 0.64
C HIS A 250 -10.48 -5.13 1.52
N GLY A 251 -10.34 -3.97 0.90
CA GLY A 251 -10.30 -2.70 1.61
C GLY A 251 -10.44 -1.52 0.68
N VAL A 252 -11.01 -0.44 1.21
CA VAL A 252 -11.28 0.79 0.47
C VAL A 252 -11.02 2.00 1.36
N SER A 253 -10.51 3.07 0.75
CA SER A 253 -10.30 4.37 1.39
C SER A 253 -11.21 5.42 0.76
N GLU A 254 -11.68 6.37 1.57
CA GLU A 254 -12.56 7.45 1.11
C GLU A 254 -11.92 8.23 -0.08
N PRO A 255 -12.57 8.25 -1.26
CA PRO A 255 -12.10 9.04 -2.39
C PRO A 255 -12.37 10.52 -2.15
N ASP A 256 -11.65 11.40 -2.84
CA ASP A 256 -11.79 12.85 -2.61
C ASP A 256 -13.17 13.39 -3.01
N ASP A 257 -13.84 12.74 -3.96
CA ASP A 257 -15.22 13.03 -4.37
C ASP A 257 -16.28 12.41 -3.44
N ARG A 258 -15.85 11.61 -2.45
CA ARG A 258 -16.68 10.90 -1.47
C ARG A 258 -17.71 9.96 -2.10
N SER A 259 -17.46 9.51 -3.32
CA SER A 259 -18.27 8.48 -3.96
C SER A 259 -18.30 7.21 -3.11
N SER A 260 -19.49 6.59 -3.03
CA SER A 260 -19.62 5.28 -2.41
C SER A 260 -18.87 4.24 -3.25
N GLN A 261 -18.27 3.25 -2.59
CA GLN A 261 -17.54 2.16 -3.23
C GLN A 261 -18.21 0.83 -2.92
N THR A 262 -18.28 -0.07 -3.89
CA THR A 262 -18.83 -1.42 -3.69
C THR A 262 -17.70 -2.44 -3.73
N VAL A 263 -17.58 -3.23 -2.66
CA VAL A 263 -16.64 -4.34 -2.53
C VAL A 263 -17.36 -5.63 -2.89
N ASP A 264 -16.76 -6.44 -3.75
CA ASP A 264 -17.22 -7.79 -4.06
C ASP A 264 -16.72 -8.77 -2.99
N LEU A 265 -17.64 -9.50 -2.36
CA LEU A 265 -17.38 -10.48 -1.30
C LEU A 265 -17.97 -11.86 -1.68
N GLY A 266 -17.87 -12.25 -2.95
CA GLY A 266 -18.37 -13.52 -3.46
C GLY A 266 -19.88 -13.48 -3.70
N GLU A 267 -20.67 -14.18 -2.89
CA GLU A 267 -22.15 -14.16 -2.96
C GLU A 267 -22.76 -12.85 -2.43
N TRP A 268 -21.91 -11.97 -1.88
CA TRP A 268 -22.27 -10.73 -1.22
C TRP A 268 -21.57 -9.55 -1.86
N THR A 269 -22.11 -8.35 -1.65
CA THR A 269 -21.40 -7.09 -1.82
C THR A 269 -21.46 -6.29 -0.53
N ALA A 270 -20.45 -5.46 -0.29
CA ALA A 270 -20.47 -4.44 0.75
C ALA A 270 -20.34 -3.06 0.12
N THR A 271 -21.36 -2.22 0.26
CA THR A 271 -21.32 -0.83 -0.19
C THR A 271 -20.79 0.03 0.96
N VAL A 272 -19.67 0.72 0.73
CA VAL A 272 -19.05 1.61 1.69
C VAL A 272 -19.39 3.05 1.32
N GLY A 273 -20.06 3.74 2.24
CA GLY A 273 -20.40 5.15 2.13
C GLY A 273 -19.66 5.97 3.19
N TYR A 274 -19.36 7.22 2.85
CA TYR A 274 -18.57 8.11 3.69
C TYR A 274 -19.38 9.30 4.17
N ARG A 275 -18.93 9.94 5.26
CA ARG A 275 -19.57 11.13 5.84
C ARG A 275 -21.07 10.94 6.09
N ARG A 276 -21.45 9.78 6.64
CA ARG A 276 -22.83 9.44 7.00
C ARG A 276 -23.01 9.51 8.52
N TRP A 277 -24.16 10.02 8.96
CA TRP A 277 -24.60 9.88 10.35
C TRP A 277 -24.87 8.42 10.69
N GLN A 278 -24.98 8.07 11.96
CA GLN A 278 -25.24 6.67 12.36
C GLN A 278 -26.70 6.23 12.16
N PHE A 279 -27.61 7.17 11.92
CA PHE A 279 -29.04 6.93 11.76
C PHE A 279 -29.54 7.60 10.49
N GLY A 280 -30.51 6.95 9.83
CA GLY A 280 -31.21 7.48 8.67
C GLY A 280 -30.48 7.24 7.35
N GLN A 281 -31.25 7.31 6.27
CA GLN A 281 -30.72 7.18 4.91
C GLN A 281 -30.38 8.56 4.33
N PRO A 282 -29.33 8.66 3.48
CA PRO A 282 -28.91 9.91 2.87
C PRO A 282 -29.96 10.66 2.06
N ASP A 283 -30.92 9.94 1.49
CA ASP A 283 -31.98 10.44 0.64
C ASP A 283 -33.21 10.90 1.43
N TRP A 284 -33.21 10.74 2.76
CA TRP A 284 -34.31 11.16 3.63
C TRP A 284 -34.30 12.67 3.82
N THR A 285 -35.26 13.34 3.17
CA THR A 285 -35.43 14.80 3.27
C THR A 285 -36.38 15.24 4.39
N TRP A 286 -37.15 14.32 4.97
CA TRP A 286 -38.20 14.60 5.97
C TRP A 286 -37.64 14.98 7.36
N LEU A 287 -36.38 14.65 7.64
CA LEU A 287 -35.66 15.07 8.87
C LEU A 287 -35.15 16.51 8.81
N GLY A 288 -35.35 17.20 7.68
CA GLY A 288 -34.76 18.51 7.42
C GLY A 288 -33.26 18.42 7.10
N PRO A 289 -32.58 19.57 6.92
CA PRO A 289 -31.15 19.58 6.64
C PRO A 289 -30.37 19.06 7.87
N LEU A 290 -29.55 18.03 7.65
CA LEU A 290 -28.63 17.52 8.67
C LEU A 290 -27.30 18.27 8.58
N ALA A 291 -26.66 18.49 9.72
CA ALA A 291 -25.29 19.02 9.76
C ALA A 291 -24.30 18.02 9.13
N ASP A 292 -23.14 18.49 8.72
CA ASP A 292 -22.05 17.62 8.32
C ASP A 292 -21.48 16.86 9.53
N VAL A 293 -20.99 15.64 9.30
CA VAL A 293 -20.34 14.84 10.36
C VAL A 293 -19.03 15.52 10.79
N PRO A 294 -18.85 15.89 12.07
CA PRO A 294 -17.65 16.60 12.53
C PRO A 294 -16.33 15.83 12.30
N GLY A 295 -15.26 16.53 11.97
CA GLY A 295 -13.94 15.92 11.75
C GLY A 295 -13.83 15.16 10.43
N THR A 296 -14.74 15.40 9.48
CA THR A 296 -14.73 14.82 8.13
C THR A 296 -14.55 15.88 7.05
N GLU A 297 -14.05 17.07 7.42
CA GLU A 297 -13.86 18.22 6.53
C GLU A 297 -12.93 17.85 5.36
N LYS A 298 -11.91 17.02 5.63
CA LYS A 298 -11.10 16.33 4.62
C LYS A 298 -11.44 14.83 4.60
N PRO A 299 -11.32 14.15 3.44
CA PRO A 299 -11.45 12.69 3.35
C PRO A 299 -10.52 11.99 4.33
N ASN A 300 -11.08 11.11 5.15
CA ASN A 300 -10.34 10.37 6.18
C ASN A 300 -10.98 9.04 6.58
N GLY A 301 -12.03 8.60 5.88
CA GLY A 301 -12.69 7.32 6.13
C GLY A 301 -12.12 6.14 5.34
N GLY A 302 -12.49 4.94 5.73
CA GLY A 302 -12.20 3.70 4.99
C GLY A 302 -12.66 2.46 5.75
N ALA A 303 -12.58 1.31 5.09
CA ALA A 303 -13.01 0.03 5.63
C ALA A 303 -12.17 -1.12 5.07
N VAL A 304 -12.05 -2.18 5.87
CA VAL A 304 -11.41 -3.45 5.52
C VAL A 304 -12.33 -4.63 5.81
N PHE A 305 -12.18 -5.67 5.02
CA PHE A 305 -12.99 -6.89 5.03
C PHE A 305 -12.07 -8.09 4.94
N ALA A 306 -12.27 -9.10 5.79
CA ALA A 306 -11.53 -10.34 5.74
C ALA A 306 -12.48 -11.54 5.90
N GLU A 307 -12.50 -12.44 4.91
CA GLU A 307 -13.30 -13.67 4.99
C GLU A 307 -12.61 -14.70 5.89
N ILE A 308 -13.19 -15.00 7.06
CA ILE A 308 -12.61 -15.94 8.03
C ILE A 308 -13.15 -17.37 7.87
N ALA A 309 -14.33 -17.51 7.29
CA ALA A 309 -14.98 -18.75 6.90
C ALA A 309 -16.01 -18.43 5.80
N PRO A 310 -16.49 -19.42 5.02
CA PRO A 310 -17.49 -19.18 3.99
C PRO A 310 -18.72 -18.43 4.52
N GLY A 311 -18.93 -17.22 4.02
CA GLY A 311 -20.05 -16.37 4.46
C GLY A 311 -19.88 -15.71 5.83
N GLU A 312 -18.68 -15.71 6.39
CA GLU A 312 -18.32 -15.03 7.63
C GLU A 312 -17.16 -14.07 7.43
N PHE A 313 -17.38 -12.80 7.76
CA PHE A 313 -16.43 -11.73 7.51
C PHE A 313 -16.06 -11.02 8.82
N ILE A 314 -14.79 -10.71 9.01
CA ILE A 314 -14.37 -9.65 9.94
C ILE A 314 -14.36 -8.34 9.16
N VAL A 315 -15.05 -7.35 9.72
CA VAL A 315 -15.17 -6.01 9.16
C VAL A 315 -14.67 -5.02 10.20
N ALA A 316 -13.82 -4.12 9.75
CA ALA A 316 -13.41 -2.99 10.55
C ALA A 316 -13.36 -1.73 9.67
N GLY A 317 -13.62 -0.57 10.24
CA GLY A 317 -13.63 0.66 9.50
C GLY A 317 -13.42 1.87 10.38
N TYR A 318 -13.27 3.02 9.74
CA TYR A 318 -13.08 4.32 10.35
C TYR A 318 -13.88 5.34 9.56
N ARG A 319 -14.77 6.09 10.24
CA ARG A 319 -15.60 7.15 9.64
C ARG A 319 -16.30 6.74 8.33
N ALA A 320 -16.82 5.52 8.32
CA ALA A 320 -17.45 4.89 7.16
C ALA A 320 -18.70 4.11 7.57
N ARG A 321 -19.66 4.02 6.65
CA ARG A 321 -20.85 3.16 6.77
C ARG A 321 -20.71 2.01 5.78
N VAL A 322 -21.02 0.79 6.23
CA VAL A 322 -20.95 -0.42 5.42
C VAL A 322 -22.33 -1.08 5.33
N ASP A 323 -22.83 -1.22 4.10
CA ASP A 323 -24.11 -1.87 3.81
C ASP A 323 -23.86 -3.22 3.10
N PHE A 324 -24.20 -4.31 3.77
CA PHE A 324 -24.09 -5.67 3.23
C PHE A 324 -25.32 -6.03 2.40
N ASN A 325 -25.10 -6.47 1.17
CA ASN A 325 -26.17 -6.82 0.23
C ASN A 325 -25.91 -8.21 -0.36
N ALA A 326 -26.94 -9.05 -0.37
CA ALA A 326 -26.87 -10.31 -1.12
C ALA A 326 -26.88 -10.01 -2.61
N LYS A 327 -26.01 -10.66 -3.39
CA LYS A 327 -26.12 -10.59 -4.85
C LYS A 327 -27.41 -11.27 -5.32
N PRO A 328 -28.00 -10.80 -6.44
CA PRO A 328 -29.10 -11.53 -7.07
C PRO A 328 -28.69 -12.98 -7.34
N SER A 329 -29.56 -13.93 -6.97
CA SER A 329 -29.31 -15.35 -7.21
C SER A 329 -30.49 -16.02 -7.88
N THR A 330 -30.19 -17.01 -8.71
CA THR A 330 -31.16 -17.81 -9.47
C THR A 330 -31.43 -19.17 -8.83
N ASP A 331 -30.78 -19.48 -7.70
CA ASP A 331 -30.91 -20.76 -6.99
C ASP A 331 -32.21 -20.90 -6.17
N GLY A 332 -33.06 -19.87 -6.19
CA GLY A 332 -34.32 -19.82 -5.46
C GLY A 332 -34.17 -19.63 -3.95
N LYS A 333 -32.94 -19.49 -3.43
CA LYS A 333 -32.66 -19.32 -2.01
C LYS A 333 -32.59 -17.86 -1.63
N ARG A 334 -33.07 -17.54 -0.43
CA ARG A 334 -32.93 -16.20 0.16
C ARG A 334 -31.62 -16.13 0.93
N ARG A 335 -31.01 -14.96 0.95
CA ARG A 335 -29.75 -14.69 1.65
C ARG A 335 -30.00 -13.53 2.62
N THR A 336 -29.53 -13.63 3.86
CA THR A 336 -29.61 -12.54 4.85
C THR A 336 -28.34 -12.45 5.68
N VAL A 337 -28.06 -11.27 6.23
CA VAL A 337 -27.11 -11.13 7.33
C VAL A 337 -27.81 -11.67 8.58
N LEU A 338 -27.35 -12.82 9.07
CA LEU A 338 -27.95 -13.51 10.20
C LEU A 338 -27.63 -12.81 11.52
N ARG A 339 -26.37 -12.34 11.66
CA ARG A 339 -25.85 -11.86 12.94
C ARG A 339 -24.63 -10.98 12.72
N ILE A 340 -24.52 -9.91 13.51
CA ILE A 340 -23.33 -9.06 13.60
C ILE A 340 -22.86 -9.05 15.05
N GLU A 341 -21.65 -9.54 15.28
CA GLU A 341 -21.02 -9.58 16.59
C GLU A 341 -19.92 -8.53 16.68
N GLU A 342 -19.88 -7.74 17.75
CA GLU A 342 -18.68 -7.03 18.17
C GLU A 342 -17.83 -7.93 19.06
N GLY A 343 -16.52 -7.83 18.88
CA GLY A 343 -15.55 -8.61 19.64
C GLY A 343 -14.12 -8.23 19.29
N HIS A 344 -13.19 -9.07 19.73
CA HIS A 344 -11.76 -8.93 19.47
C HIS A 344 -11.12 -10.30 19.26
N PHE A 345 -9.85 -10.31 18.84
CA PHE A 345 -9.04 -11.51 18.85
C PHE A 345 -8.19 -11.57 20.12
N ASP A 346 -8.15 -12.72 20.79
CA ASP A 346 -7.24 -12.97 21.92
C ASP A 346 -5.78 -13.17 21.46
N ASP A 347 -4.85 -13.32 22.40
CA ASP A 347 -3.43 -13.57 22.10
C ASP A 347 -3.18 -14.86 21.29
N ARG A 348 -4.14 -15.80 21.31
CA ARG A 348 -4.14 -17.04 20.54
C ARG A 348 -4.86 -16.91 19.20
N GLN A 349 -5.27 -15.69 18.84
CA GLN A 349 -5.98 -15.35 17.62
C GLN A 349 -7.36 -16.02 17.50
N ASN A 350 -8.02 -16.30 18.62
CA ASN A 350 -9.40 -16.75 18.66
C ASN A 350 -10.34 -15.54 18.78
N TRP A 351 -11.48 -15.60 18.10
CA TRP A 351 -12.54 -14.61 18.26
C TRP A 351 -13.16 -14.68 19.66
N VAL A 352 -13.18 -13.53 20.35
CA VAL A 352 -13.83 -13.32 21.64
C VAL A 352 -15.02 -12.40 21.43
N PHE A 353 -16.21 -12.97 21.60
CA PHE A 353 -17.48 -12.25 21.51
C PHE A 353 -17.65 -11.26 22.68
N GLU A 354 -18.18 -10.07 22.39
CA GLU A 354 -18.55 -9.08 23.41
C GLU A 354 -20.05 -8.77 23.39
N ARG A 355 -20.61 -8.42 22.23
CA ARG A 355 -22.02 -8.05 22.10
C ARG A 355 -22.54 -8.21 20.68
N ILE A 356 -23.86 -8.15 20.53
CA ILE A 356 -24.54 -8.18 19.23
C ILE A 356 -24.90 -6.75 18.83
N TRP A 357 -24.70 -6.41 17.55
CA TRP A 357 -25.31 -5.24 16.95
C TRP A 357 -26.62 -5.63 16.27
N ASN A 358 -27.69 -4.89 16.55
CA ASN A 358 -29.02 -5.10 15.97
C ASN A 358 -29.84 -3.80 16.07
N GLY A 359 -31.04 -3.75 15.46
CA GLY A 359 -31.89 -2.55 15.45
C GLY A 359 -31.17 -1.35 14.85
N ASP A 360 -31.23 -0.18 15.50
CA ASP A 360 -30.61 1.06 15.01
C ASP A 360 -29.14 0.92 14.59
N GLN A 361 -28.37 0.01 15.22
CA GLN A 361 -26.96 -0.22 14.90
C GLN A 361 -26.75 -0.91 13.54
N THR A 362 -27.80 -1.49 12.95
CA THR A 362 -27.75 -2.28 11.71
C THR A 362 -28.81 -1.87 10.68
N ASP A 363 -29.88 -1.18 11.09
CA ASP A 363 -31.00 -0.76 10.23
C ASP A 363 -30.58 0.24 9.13
N TYR A 364 -29.48 0.95 9.35
CA TYR A 364 -28.93 1.96 8.44
C TYR A 364 -27.49 1.62 8.02
N GLY A 365 -27.23 0.33 7.86
CA GLY A 365 -25.88 -0.19 7.67
C GLY A 365 -25.08 -0.21 8.97
N VAL A 366 -23.86 -0.73 8.86
CA VAL A 366 -22.91 -0.80 9.97
C VAL A 366 -22.06 0.46 9.97
N ASN A 367 -22.23 1.30 10.99
CA ASN A 367 -21.64 2.64 11.04
C ASN A 367 -20.39 2.67 11.94
N PHE A 368 -19.22 2.89 11.35
CA PHE A 368 -17.94 3.06 12.05
C PHE A 368 -17.63 4.54 12.24
N THR A 369 -17.27 4.94 13.47
CA THR A 369 -16.88 6.31 13.81
C THR A 369 -15.36 6.44 13.85
N ASP A 370 -14.85 7.32 14.71
CA ASP A 370 -13.45 7.41 15.13
C ASP A 370 -13.01 6.33 16.14
N ARG A 371 -13.92 5.47 16.60
CA ARG A 371 -13.63 4.43 17.61
C ARG A 371 -13.33 3.10 16.92
N PRO A 372 -12.20 2.44 17.23
CA PRO A 372 -11.88 1.15 16.64
C PRO A 372 -12.89 0.09 17.10
N ARG A 373 -13.47 -0.63 16.13
CA ARG A 373 -14.43 -1.72 16.33
C ARG A 373 -14.12 -2.82 15.32
N LEU A 374 -14.14 -4.07 15.79
CA LEU A 374 -14.13 -5.25 14.93
C LEU A 374 -15.50 -5.90 14.99
N LEU A 375 -16.06 -6.20 13.82
CA LEU A 375 -17.37 -6.82 13.71
C LEU A 375 -17.25 -8.12 12.92
N ARG A 376 -17.72 -9.22 13.50
CA ARG A 376 -17.93 -10.49 12.78
C ARG A 376 -19.33 -10.49 12.19
N VAL A 377 -19.41 -10.39 10.87
CA VAL A 377 -20.65 -10.44 10.10
C VAL A 377 -20.86 -11.87 9.62
N ILE A 378 -21.93 -12.49 10.11
CA ILE A 378 -22.30 -13.88 9.79
C ILE A 378 -23.50 -13.83 8.85
N THR A 379 -23.35 -14.43 7.67
CA THR A 379 -24.40 -14.50 6.66
C THR A 379 -25.07 -15.87 6.65
N ALA A 380 -26.30 -15.95 6.15
CA ALA A 380 -27.03 -17.20 6.02
C ALA A 380 -27.85 -17.24 4.73
N THR A 381 -28.02 -18.46 4.22
CA THR A 381 -28.89 -18.77 3.08
C THR A 381 -30.02 -19.66 3.57
N TYR A 382 -31.27 -19.35 3.24
CA TYR A 382 -32.48 -20.05 3.71
C TYR A 382 -33.57 -20.19 2.64
#